data_AF-A0A2D5URR7-F1
#
_entry.id   AF-A0A2D5URR7-F1
#
_cell.length_a   1.000
_cell.length_b   1.000
_cell.length_c   1.000
_cell.angle_alpha   90.00
_cell.angle_beta   90.00
_cell.angle_gamma   90.00
#
_symmetry.space_group_name_H-M   'P 1'
#
loop_
_entity.id
_entity.type
_entity.pdbx_description
1 polymer ?
#
loop_
_entity_poly.entity_id
_entity_poly.type
_entity_poly.pdbx_seq_one_letter_code
_entity_poly.pdbx_strand_id
1 'polypeptide(L)' 'MSNIKKSVALMLCDGIRRENSGKWYTWDGLTCWSCQRSAKGKLARMRMRKKTGYRGCRLVNDWYVKLTGSEAKERIRKLG' A
#
# COMPACT_ATOMS: atom_id res chain seq x y z
N MET A 1 -2.77 -14.80 9.00
CA MET A 1 -2.41 -13.74 8.02
C MET A 1 -2.66 -12.39 8.67
N SER A 2 -1.64 -11.64 9.07
CA SER A 2 -1.74 -10.47 9.98
C SER A 2 -2.41 -9.23 9.36
N ASN A 3 -3.34 -8.59 10.09
CA ASN A 3 -3.98 -7.33 9.65
C ASN A 3 -2.93 -6.22 9.46
N ILE A 4 -2.98 -5.49 8.34
CA ILE A 4 -2.12 -4.32 8.14
C ILE A 4 -2.69 -3.20 9.02
N LYS A 5 -1.87 -2.65 9.92
CA LYS A 5 -2.27 -1.48 10.73
C LYS A 5 -2.62 -0.32 9.79
N LYS A 6 -3.67 0.43 10.12
CA LYS A 6 -4.14 1.60 9.33
C LYS A 6 -3.00 2.55 8.97
N SER A 7 -2.13 2.88 9.92
CA SER A 7 -0.99 3.78 9.74
C SER A 7 0.01 3.23 8.71
N VAL A 8 0.33 1.94 8.78
CA VAL A 8 1.23 1.28 7.84
C VAL A 8 0.62 1.25 6.45
N ALA A 9 -0.66 0.88 6.32
CA ALA A 9 -1.34 0.88 5.02
C ALA A 9 -1.36 2.26 4.36
N LEU A 10 -1.57 3.33 5.15
CA LEU A 10 -1.53 4.72 4.67
C LEU A 10 -0.14 5.11 4.19
N MET A 11 0.89 4.80 4.97
CA MET A 11 2.28 5.08 4.62
C MET A 11 2.68 4.37 3.32
N LEU A 12 2.32 3.09 3.17
CA LEU A 12 2.56 2.33 1.95
C LEU A 12 1.81 2.90 0.76
N CYS A 13 0.54 3.24 0.96
CA CYS A 13 -0.26 3.85 -0.10
C CYS A 13 0.34 5.19 -0.55
N ASP A 14 0.89 6.01 0.36
CA ASP A 14 1.56 7.26 -0.02
C ASP A 14 2.88 7.00 -0.77
N GLY A 15 3.70 6.05 -0.28
CA GLY A 15 4.94 5.65 -0.93
C GLY A 15 4.72 5.13 -2.36
N ILE A 16 3.77 4.21 -2.53
CA ILE A 16 3.38 3.67 -3.84
C ILE A 16 2.89 4.78 -4.78
N ARG A 17 2.15 5.77 -4.25
CA ARG A 17 1.66 6.90 -5.04
C ARG A 17 2.80 7.81 -5.50
N ARG A 18 3.78 8.07 -4.64
CA ARG A 18 4.97 8.85 -5.02
C ARG A 18 5.79 8.12 -6.07
N GLU A 19 6.02 6.81 -5.89
CA GLU A 19 6.82 6.01 -6.83
C GLU A 19 6.14 5.82 -8.19
N ASN A 20 4.80 5.80 -8.22
CA ASN A 20 4.01 5.71 -9.45
C ASN A 20 3.50 7.07 -9.96
N SER A 21 3.90 8.18 -9.31
CA SER A 21 3.56 9.52 -9.77
C SER A 21 4.20 9.76 -11.13
N GLY A 22 3.40 10.14 -12.13
CA GLY A 22 3.89 10.31 -13.50
C GLY A 22 4.12 9.02 -14.28
N LYS A 23 3.83 7.84 -13.72
CA LYS A 23 3.91 6.53 -14.41
C LYS A 23 2.56 6.05 -14.94
N TRP A 24 1.77 6.98 -15.48
CA TRP A 24 0.51 6.75 -16.20
C TRP A 24 0.57 5.77 -17.38
N TYR A 25 1.77 5.43 -17.88
CA TYR A 25 1.98 4.39 -18.88
C TYR A 25 2.05 2.97 -18.29
N THR A 26 2.08 2.83 -16.96
CA THR A 26 2.08 1.54 -16.28
C THR A 26 0.70 1.20 -15.73
N TRP A 27 0.34 -0.08 -15.72
CA TRP A 27 -0.91 -0.56 -15.13
C TRP A 27 -1.05 -0.18 -13.65
N ASP A 28 0.07 -0.18 -12.91
CA ASP A 28 0.09 0.18 -11.49
C ASP A 28 -0.12 1.69 -11.29
N GLY A 29 0.50 2.53 -12.12
CA GLY A 29 0.26 3.97 -12.14
C GLY A 29 -1.18 4.33 -12.52
N LEU A 30 -1.75 3.69 -13.54
CA LEU A 30 -3.16 3.85 -13.90
C LEU A 30 -4.10 3.42 -12.77
N THR A 31 -3.77 2.33 -12.08
CA THR A 31 -4.56 1.83 -10.94
C THR A 31 -4.52 2.83 -9.77
N CYS A 32 -3.34 3.36 -9.45
CA CYS A 32 -3.15 4.37 -8.42
C CYS A 32 -3.90 5.67 -8.75
N TRP A 33 -3.77 6.16 -9.98
CA TRP A 33 -4.47 7.36 -10.45
C TRP A 33 -6.00 7.19 -10.40
N SER A 34 -6.52 6.06 -10.90
CA SER A 34 -7.95 5.75 -10.89
C SER A 34 -8.51 5.63 -9.47
N CYS A 35 -7.74 5.03 -8.55
CA CYS A 35 -8.08 4.97 -7.13
C CYS A 35 -8.09 6.36 -6.49
N GLN A 36 -7.09 7.19 -6.77
CA GLN A 36 -6.99 8.56 -6.23
C GLN A 36 -8.14 9.44 -6.73
N ARG A 37 -8.44 9.37 -8.04
CA ARG A 37 -9.56 10.07 -8.68
C ARG A 37 -10.89 9.63 -8.07
N SER A 38 -11.13 8.32 -7.95
CA SER A 38 -12.36 7.78 -7.36
C SER A 38 -12.51 8.13 -5.87
N ALA A 39 -11.41 8.11 -5.13
CA ALA A 39 -11.41 8.44 -3.71
C ALA A 39 -11.61 9.94 -3.45
N LYS A 40 -11.44 10.81 -4.46
CA LYS A 40 -11.39 12.28 -4.31
C LYS A 40 -10.43 12.71 -3.19
N GLY A 41 -9.30 12.02 -3.06
CA GLY A 41 -8.33 12.24 -1.98
C GLY A 41 -8.76 11.76 -0.57
N LYS A 42 -9.98 11.22 -0.40
CA LYS A 42 -10.47 10.77 0.90
C LYS A 42 -9.94 9.38 1.24
N LEU A 43 -9.15 9.28 2.32
CA LEU A 43 -8.62 8.01 2.85
C LEU A 43 -9.71 6.95 3.09
N ALA A 44 -10.89 7.39 3.51
CA ALA A 44 -12.04 6.52 3.77
C ALA A 44 -12.55 5.80 2.51
N ARG A 45 -12.27 6.33 1.31
CA ARG A 45 -12.73 5.80 0.02
C ARG A 45 -11.62 5.09 -0.75
N MET A 46 -10.41 5.01 -0.20
CA MET A 46 -9.29 4.37 -0.87
C MET A 46 -9.47 2.85 -0.96
N ARG A 47 -9.01 2.27 -2.08
CA ARG A 47 -9.20 0.84 -2.40
C ARG A 47 -8.68 -0.10 -1.31
N MET A 48 -7.56 0.24 -0.66
CA MET A 48 -7.00 -0.53 0.46
C MET A 48 -8.01 -0.76 1.60
N ARG A 49 -8.93 0.18 1.81
CA ARG A 49 -9.90 0.15 2.92
C ARG A 49 -11.14 -0.70 2.64
N LYS A 50 -11.35 -1.14 1.39
CA LYS A 50 -12.53 -1.94 0.97
C LYS A 50 -12.56 -3.35 1.57
N LYS A 51 -11.42 -3.89 2.00
CA LYS A 51 -11.32 -5.19 2.68
C LYS A 51 -10.84 -5.00 4.12
N THR A 52 -11.27 -5.91 4.99
CA THR A 52 -10.77 -5.98 6.37
C THR A 52 -9.25 -6.09 6.39
N GLY A 53 -8.63 -5.46 7.40
CA GLY A 53 -7.17 -5.46 7.55
C GLY A 53 -6.41 -4.62 6.51
N TYR A 54 -7.08 -3.65 5.86
CA TYR A 54 -6.49 -2.74 4.86
C TYR A 54 -5.89 -3.43 3.63
N ARG A 55 -6.45 -4.59 3.24
CA ARG A 55 -5.94 -5.42 2.14
C ARG A 55 -6.62 -5.24 0.79
N GLY A 56 -7.44 -4.22 0.64
CA GLY A 56 -8.23 -4.04 -0.57
C GLY A 56 -7.42 -3.61 -1.80
N CYS A 57 -6.14 -3.29 -1.65
CA CYS A 57 -5.24 -2.90 -2.74
C CYS A 57 -4.11 -3.92 -2.87
N ARG A 58 -3.95 -4.50 -4.07
CA ARG A 58 -2.88 -5.45 -4.39
C ARG A 58 -1.50 -4.84 -4.12
N LEU A 59 -1.23 -3.62 -4.60
CA LEU A 59 0.08 -2.97 -4.44
C LEU A 59 0.46 -2.75 -2.97
N VAL A 60 -0.50 -2.34 -2.13
CA VAL A 60 -0.27 -2.18 -0.68
C VAL A 60 0.07 -3.54 -0.05
N ASN A 61 -0.60 -4.61 -0.47
CA ASN A 61 -0.30 -5.95 0.02
C ASN A 61 1.08 -6.42 -0.45
N ASP A 62 1.42 -6.23 -1.72
CA ASP A 62 2.71 -6.64 -2.29
C ASP A 62 3.87 -5.90 -1.61
N TRP A 63 3.72 -4.60 -1.38
CA TRP A 63 4.67 -3.81 -0.60
C TRP A 63 4.75 -4.25 0.85
N TYR A 64 3.61 -4.52 1.48
CA TYR A 64 3.58 -5.03 2.84
C TYR A 64 4.25 -6.39 2.94
N VAL A 65 4.07 -7.28 1.96
CA VAL A 65 4.74 -8.57 1.88
C VAL A 65 6.25 -8.38 1.65
N LYS A 66 6.70 -7.44 0.83
CA LYS A 66 8.14 -7.11 0.73
C LYS A 66 8.70 -6.58 2.06
N LEU A 67 7.92 -5.76 2.77
CA LEU A 67 8.26 -5.22 4.09
C LEU A 67 8.08 -6.19 5.25
N THR A 68 7.48 -7.36 5.06
CA THR A 68 7.25 -8.34 6.14
C THR A 68 7.74 -9.74 5.80
N GLY A 69 8.13 -9.97 4.55
CA GLY A 69 8.90 -11.10 4.06
C GLY A 69 10.32 -11.03 4.61
N SER A 70 10.85 -12.20 4.94
CA SER A 70 12.20 -12.54 5.42
C SER A 70 13.14 -11.39 5.83
N GLU A 71 13.55 -10.49 4.94
CA GLU A 71 14.51 -9.41 5.21
C GLU A 71 14.08 -8.44 6.33
N ALA A 72 12.79 -8.12 6.45
CA ALA A 72 12.33 -7.17 7.47
C ALA A 72 12.18 -7.81 8.85
N LYS A 73 11.78 -9.10 8.91
CA LYS A 73 11.83 -9.88 10.16
C LYS A 73 13.27 -10.01 10.66
N GLU A 74 14.23 -10.17 9.75
CA GLU A 74 15.64 -10.26 10.11
C GLU A 74 16.22 -8.91 10.56
N ARG A 75 15.83 -7.80 9.93
CA ARG A 75 16.20 -6.44 10.40
C ARG A 75 15.59 -6.10 11.77
N ILE A 76 14.33 -6.48 12.01
CA ILE A 76 13.70 -6.32 13.33
C ILE A 76 14.37 -7.22 14.38
N ARG A 77 14.78 -8.44 14.00
CA ARG A 77 15.51 -9.37 14.89
C ARG A 77 16.94 -8.91 15.19
N LYS A 78 17.63 -8.25 14.26
CA LYS A 78 19.00 -7.72 14.44
C LYS A 78 19.05 -6.40 15.24
N LEU A 79 17.90 -5.76 15.45
CA LEU A 79 17.74 -4.55 16.26
C LEU A 79 17.28 -4.85 17.70
N GLY A 80 17.12 -6.13 18.06
CA GLY A 80 16.79 -6.60 19.40
C GLY A 80 17.98 -7.27 20.05
#